data_AF-B6RSZ3-F1
#
_entry.id   AF-B6RSZ3-F1
#
_cell.length_a   1.000
_cell.length_b   1.000
_cell.length_c   1.000
_cell.angle_alpha   90.00
_cell.angle_beta   90.00
_cell.angle_gamma   90.00
#
_symmetry.space_group_name_H-M   'P 1'
#
loop_
_entity.id
_entity.type
_entity.pdbx_description
1 polymer ?
#
loop_
_entity_poly.entity_id
_entity_poly.type
_entity_poly.pdbx_seq_one_letter_code
_entity_poly.pdbx_strand_id
1 'polypeptide(L)'
;GGREAGGLSHLLPGYRSVKNPDHRSEVEQFWNLPASQIAATPGRTVWEMILGLEQDAVGLFWIAATNPAVSLPDLERVKAALRRSPFTIYQEAYYPTETTEFAHLLLPAAQWSEKTGT
;
A
#
# COMPACT_ATOMS: atom_id res chain seq x y z
N GLY A 1 -11.47 5.14 -9.90
CA GLY A 1 -10.25 5.69 -9.29
C GLY A 1 -9.76 4.78 -8.19
N GLY A 2 -8.71 5.17 -7.46
CA GLY A 2 -8.07 4.29 -6.47
C GLY A 2 -9.00 3.83 -5.34
N ARG A 3 -9.97 4.64 -4.93
CA ARG A 3 -10.94 4.28 -3.88
C ARG A 3 -11.95 3.24 -4.37
N GLU A 4 -12.49 3.44 -5.58
CA GLU A 4 -13.43 2.50 -6.22
C GLU A 4 -12.79 1.12 -6.41
N ALA A 5 -11.48 1.09 -6.71
CA ALA A 5 -10.73 -0.14 -6.88
C ALA A 5 -10.41 -0.87 -5.56
N GLY A 6 -10.72 -0.29 -4.39
CA GLY A 6 -10.41 -0.87 -3.08
C GLY A 6 -9.06 -0.44 -2.49
N GLY A 7 -8.46 0.65 -2.95
CA GLY A 7 -7.15 1.14 -2.48
C GLY A 7 -7.11 1.75 -1.08
N LEU A 8 -8.14 1.55 -0.25
CA LEU A 8 -8.15 1.96 1.16
C LEU A 8 -8.14 0.73 2.06
N SER A 9 -7.45 0.81 3.19
CA SER A 9 -7.20 -0.34 4.08
C SER A 9 -8.45 -1.03 4.66
N HIS A 10 -9.62 -0.40 4.52
CA HIS A 10 -10.90 -0.91 5.00
C HIS A 10 -11.92 -1.20 3.88
N LEU A 11 -11.54 -1.02 2.61
CA LEU A 11 -12.41 -1.22 1.46
C LEU A 11 -11.95 -2.39 0.57
N LEU A 12 -12.92 -3.04 -0.03
CA LEU A 12 -12.84 -3.94 -1.16
C LEU A 12 -13.37 -3.21 -2.42
N PRO A 13 -13.15 -3.75 -3.63
CA PRO A 13 -13.62 -3.12 -4.87
C PRO A 13 -15.12 -2.79 -4.85
N GLY A 14 -15.49 -1.63 -5.39
CA GLY A 14 -16.87 -1.15 -5.47
C GLY A 14 -17.41 -0.61 -4.16
N TYR A 15 -16.59 0.06 -3.33
CA TYR A 15 -16.98 0.63 -2.04
C TYR A 15 -17.49 -0.39 -1.01
N ARG A 16 -17.14 -1.66 -1.19
CA ARG A 16 -17.48 -2.74 -0.29
C ARG A 16 -16.64 -2.63 0.99
N SER A 17 -17.26 -2.54 2.15
CA SER A 17 -16.52 -2.57 3.43
C SER A 17 -16.05 -3.98 3.80
N VAL A 18 -14.80 -4.12 4.25
CA VAL A 18 -14.28 -5.37 4.83
C VAL A 18 -15.01 -5.78 6.10
N LYS A 19 -15.76 -4.89 6.76
CA LYS A 19 -16.53 -5.24 7.96
C LYS A 19 -17.82 -6.00 7.64
N ASN A 20 -18.38 -5.84 6.44
CA ASN A 20 -19.60 -6.52 6.03
C ASN A 20 -19.27 -7.96 5.56
N PRO A 21 -19.81 -9.02 6.20
CA PRO A 21 -19.56 -10.40 5.79
C PRO A 21 -20.04 -10.71 4.37
N ASP A 22 -21.15 -10.15 3.91
CA ASP A 22 -21.69 -10.41 2.58
C ASP A 22 -20.77 -9.85 1.49
N HIS A 23 -20.24 -8.63 1.73
CA HIS A 23 -19.26 -8.02 0.83
C HIS A 23 -17.97 -8.85 0.70
N ARG A 24 -17.48 -9.43 1.80
CA ARG A 24 -16.30 -10.30 1.77
C ARG A 24 -16.61 -11.58 1.00
N SER A 25 -17.74 -12.21 1.30
CA SER A 25 -18.19 -13.45 0.65
C SER A 25 -18.31 -13.30 -0.87
N GLU A 26 -18.92 -12.21 -1.35
CA GLU A 26 -19.02 -11.91 -2.79
C GLU A 26 -17.64 -11.85 -3.46
N VAL A 27 -16.67 -11.16 -2.85
CA VAL A 27 -15.32 -11.00 -3.41
C VAL A 27 -14.53 -12.30 -3.31
N GLU A 28 -14.62 -13.03 -2.20
CA GLU A 28 -14.00 -14.34 -2.03
C GLU A 28 -14.48 -15.33 -3.11
N GLN A 29 -15.79 -15.39 -3.35
CA GLN A 29 -16.35 -16.23 -4.41
C GLN A 29 -15.86 -15.81 -5.79
N PHE A 30 -15.90 -14.50 -6.09
CA PHE A 30 -15.43 -13.99 -7.39
C PHE A 30 -13.93 -14.26 -7.64
N TRP A 31 -13.10 -14.21 -6.59
CA TRP A 31 -11.66 -14.48 -6.67
C TRP A 31 -11.27 -15.94 -6.43
N ASN A 32 -12.24 -16.86 -6.27
CA ASN A 32 -12.01 -18.27 -5.92
C ASN A 32 -11.14 -18.45 -4.65
N LEU A 33 -11.37 -17.63 -3.63
CA LEU A 33 -10.73 -17.75 -2.33
C LEU A 33 -11.53 -18.66 -1.38
N PRO A 34 -10.86 -19.32 -0.41
CA PRO A 34 -11.56 -19.99 0.68
C PRO A 34 -12.49 -19.04 1.43
N ALA A 35 -13.60 -19.56 1.95
CA ALA A 35 -14.53 -18.77 2.74
C ALA A 35 -13.84 -18.19 3.99
N SER A 36 -14.11 -16.92 4.29
CA SER A 36 -13.50 -16.16 5.40
C SER A 36 -11.99 -15.94 5.30
N GLN A 37 -11.39 -16.10 4.10
CA GLN A 37 -9.98 -15.79 3.86
C GLN A 37 -9.69 -14.28 3.96
N ILE A 38 -10.64 -13.42 3.55
CA ILE A 38 -10.51 -11.96 3.68
C ILE A 38 -10.83 -11.58 5.14
N ALA A 39 -9.88 -10.91 5.80
CA ALA A 39 -10.05 -10.49 7.18
C ALA A 39 -11.19 -9.47 7.36
N ALA A 40 -11.98 -9.63 8.42
CA ALA A 40 -13.03 -8.67 8.79
C ALA A 40 -12.46 -7.37 9.41
N THR A 41 -11.20 -7.40 9.83
CA THR A 41 -10.51 -6.27 10.45
C THR A 41 -9.85 -5.42 9.37
N PRO A 42 -10.09 -4.10 9.35
CA PRO A 42 -9.34 -3.19 8.50
C PRO A 42 -7.83 -3.33 8.64
N GLY A 43 -7.12 -3.22 7.52
CA GLY A 43 -5.67 -3.09 7.52
C GLY A 43 -5.22 -1.75 8.10
N ARG A 44 -3.91 -1.64 8.33
CA ARG A 44 -3.26 -0.41 8.76
C ARG A 44 -3.46 0.70 7.73
N THR A 45 -3.71 1.92 8.20
CA THR A 45 -3.55 3.15 7.43
C THR A 45 -2.07 3.41 7.13
N VAL A 46 -1.76 4.29 6.18
CA VAL A 46 -0.36 4.63 5.86
C VAL A 46 0.41 5.15 7.07
N TRP A 47 -0.22 5.92 7.94
CA TRP A 47 0.43 6.42 9.15
C TRP A 47 0.70 5.30 10.16
N GLU A 48 -0.26 4.41 10.37
CA GLU A 48 -0.05 3.21 11.20
C GLU A 48 1.01 2.28 10.62
N MET A 49 1.21 2.27 9.30
CA MET A 49 2.34 1.55 8.68
C MET A 49 3.68 2.21 9.04
N ILE A 50 3.79 3.54 8.96
CA ILE A 50 4.99 4.28 9.38
C ILE A 50 5.31 4.01 10.86
N LEU A 51 4.32 4.12 11.74
CA LEU A 51 4.48 3.74 13.16
C LEU A 51 4.84 2.27 13.34
N GLY A 52 4.29 1.40 12.47
CA GLY A 52 4.59 -0.02 12.46
C GLY A 52 6.02 -0.34 12.06
N LEU A 53 6.66 0.46 11.21
CA LEU A 53 8.10 0.33 10.90
C LEU A 53 8.98 0.73 12.09
N GLU A 54 8.54 1.69 12.91
CA GLU A 54 9.27 2.09 14.13
C GLU A 54 9.21 1.01 15.22
N GLN A 55 8.15 0.21 15.22
CA GLN A 55 7.84 -0.81 16.24
C GLN A 55 8.08 -2.23 15.73
N ASP A 56 8.72 -2.39 14.58
CA ASP A 56 9.01 -3.68 13.93
C ASP A 56 7.75 -4.54 13.65
N ALA A 57 6.57 -3.90 13.60
CA ALA A 57 5.26 -4.52 13.35
C ALA A 57 4.91 -4.59 11.84
N VAL A 58 5.70 -3.94 10.99
CA VAL A 58 5.65 -4.03 9.52
C VAL A 58 6.98 -4.57 9.03
N GLY A 59 6.97 -5.82 8.53
CA GLY A 59 8.18 -6.49 8.04
C GLY A 59 8.53 -6.21 6.58
N LEU A 60 7.56 -5.74 5.79
CA LEU A 60 7.73 -5.38 4.39
C LEU A 60 6.88 -4.15 4.08
N PHE A 61 7.48 -3.17 3.42
CA PHE A 61 6.79 -1.96 2.99
C PHE A 61 6.90 -1.79 1.47
N TRP A 62 5.77 -1.91 0.77
CA TRP A 62 5.70 -1.72 -0.68
C TRP A 62 5.03 -0.39 -0.99
N ILE A 63 5.83 0.54 -1.53
CA ILE A 63 5.40 1.86 -1.96
C ILE A 63 5.25 1.83 -3.48
N ALA A 64 4.08 2.18 -3.99
CA ALA A 64 3.80 2.22 -5.42
C ALA A 64 3.25 3.59 -5.82
N ALA A 65 3.87 4.22 -6.83
CA ALA A 65 3.43 5.46 -7.46
C ALA A 65 3.21 6.64 -6.49
N THR A 66 4.06 6.77 -5.46
CA THR A 66 4.06 7.90 -4.53
C THR A 66 5.44 8.11 -3.90
N ASN A 67 5.76 9.32 -3.47
CA ASN A 67 7.06 9.68 -2.89
C ASN A 67 6.90 10.11 -1.41
N PRO A 68 6.74 9.17 -0.46
CA PRO A 68 6.46 9.47 0.95
C PRO A 68 7.58 10.24 1.66
N ALA A 69 8.82 10.16 1.17
CA ALA A 69 9.93 10.98 1.69
C ALA A 69 9.77 12.49 1.37
N VAL A 70 8.75 12.88 0.61
CA VAL A 70 8.36 14.27 0.31
C VAL A 70 6.91 14.55 0.70
N SER A 71 5.99 13.62 0.46
CA SER A 71 4.53 13.90 0.52
C SER A 71 3.86 13.61 1.86
N LEU A 72 4.48 12.83 2.75
CA LEU A 72 3.92 12.53 4.07
C LEU A 72 4.24 13.64 5.09
N PRO A 73 3.37 13.85 6.10
CA PRO A 73 3.67 14.78 7.19
C PRO A 73 4.81 14.24 8.07
N ASP A 74 5.47 15.14 8.81
CA ASP A 74 6.56 14.81 9.73
C ASP A 74 7.69 14.03 9.03
N LEU A 75 8.31 14.67 8.04
CA LEU A 75 9.29 14.05 7.15
C LEU A 75 10.49 13.47 7.88
N GLU A 76 10.94 14.08 8.97
CA GLU A 76 12.07 13.55 9.76
C GLU A 76 11.72 12.19 10.36
N ARG A 77 10.52 12.07 10.93
CA ARG A 77 10.02 10.80 11.46
C ARG A 77 9.79 9.77 10.36
N VAL A 78 9.17 10.16 9.25
CA VAL A 78 8.94 9.27 8.10
C VAL A 78 10.26 8.72 7.58
N LYS A 79 11.27 9.57 7.36
CA LYS A 79 12.59 9.14 6.90
C LYS A 79 13.27 8.22 7.93
N ALA A 80 13.15 8.50 9.22
CA ALA A 80 13.66 7.63 10.27
C ALA A 80 13.00 6.24 10.24
N ALA A 81 11.67 6.17 10.07
CA ALA A 81 10.93 4.92 9.95
C ALA A 81 11.29 4.16 8.67
N LEU A 82 11.44 4.85 7.53
CA LEU A 82 11.85 4.24 6.27
C LEU A 82 13.25 3.61 6.37
N ARG A 83 14.20 4.26 7.06
CA ARG A 83 15.55 3.68 7.32
C ARG A 83 15.50 2.42 8.18
N ARG A 84 14.49 2.28 9.03
CA ARG A 84 14.29 1.09 9.88
C ARG A 84 13.56 -0.04 9.17
N SER A 85 12.97 0.22 8.00
CA SER A 85 12.17 -0.78 7.33
C SER A 85 13.01 -2.03 7.03
N PRO A 86 12.57 -3.23 7.43
CA PRO A 86 13.34 -4.44 7.18
C PRO A 86 13.48 -4.76 5.69
N PHE A 87 12.47 -4.37 4.90
CA PHE A 87 12.50 -4.49 3.45
C PHE A 87 11.50 -3.54 2.80
N THR A 88 12.02 -2.64 1.96
CA THR A 88 11.23 -1.64 1.22
C THR A 88 11.30 -1.92 -0.26
N ILE A 89 10.15 -2.17 -0.88
CA ILE A 89 9.98 -2.19 -2.33
C ILE A 89 9.47 -0.81 -2.75
N TYR A 90 10.13 -0.18 -3.70
CA TYR A 90 9.67 1.07 -4.30
C TYR A 90 9.44 0.90 -5.80
N GLN A 91 8.18 1.00 -6.19
CA GLN A 91 7.72 0.86 -7.57
C GLN A 91 7.34 2.23 -8.12
N GLU A 92 8.15 2.75 -9.05
CA GLU A 92 8.06 4.12 -9.53
C GLU A 92 8.48 4.21 -11.01
N ALA A 93 7.89 5.15 -11.75
CA ALA A 93 8.21 5.40 -13.15
C ALA A 93 9.39 6.37 -13.31
N TYR A 94 9.65 7.18 -12.29
CA TYR A 94 10.74 8.15 -12.25
C TYR A 94 11.87 7.68 -11.33
N TYR A 95 13.10 7.88 -11.77
CA TYR A 95 14.29 7.62 -10.99
C TYR A 95 15.37 8.67 -11.32
N PRO A 96 16.08 9.21 -10.33
CA PRO A 96 15.89 9.01 -8.89
C PRO A 96 14.75 9.88 -8.31
N THR A 97 14.28 9.53 -7.11
CA THR A 97 13.40 10.35 -6.24
C THR A 97 13.89 10.28 -4.80
N GLU A 98 13.39 11.13 -3.90
CA GLU A 98 13.79 11.13 -2.48
C GLU A 98 13.47 9.80 -1.79
N THR A 99 12.36 9.14 -2.13
CA THR A 99 12.02 7.82 -1.55
C THR A 99 12.96 6.71 -2.04
N THR A 100 13.60 6.90 -3.19
CA THR A 100 14.57 5.94 -3.75
C THR A 100 15.71 5.66 -2.79
N GLU A 101 16.15 6.66 -2.00
CA GLU A 101 17.24 6.51 -1.02
C GLU A 101 16.97 5.49 0.08
N PHE A 102 15.71 5.11 0.29
CA PHE A 102 15.27 4.20 1.35
C PHE A 102 14.81 2.83 0.81
N ALA A 103 14.88 2.62 -0.50
CA ALA A 103 14.42 1.40 -1.13
C ALA A 103 15.50 0.30 -1.07
N HIS A 104 15.07 -0.92 -0.78
CA HIS A 104 15.90 -2.12 -0.87
C HIS A 104 15.78 -2.76 -2.27
N LEU A 105 14.61 -2.63 -2.89
CA LEU A 105 14.33 -3.07 -4.25
C LEU A 105 13.59 -1.97 -5.01
N LEU A 106 14.12 -1.62 -6.19
CA LEU A 106 13.47 -0.71 -7.13
C LEU A 106 12.81 -1.50 -8.26
N LEU A 107 11.53 -1.23 -8.51
CA LEU A 107 10.77 -1.83 -9.59
C LEU A 107 10.34 -0.73 -10.59
N PRO A 108 10.85 -0.72 -11.84
CA PRO A 108 10.44 0.28 -12.81
C PRO A 108 8.96 0.09 -13.17
N ALA A 109 8.20 1.18 -13.16
CA ALA A 109 6.81 1.20 -13.60
C ALA A 109 6.66 1.98 -14.91
N ALA A 110 5.70 1.60 -15.75
CA ALA A 110 5.37 2.38 -16.95
C ALA A 110 4.77 3.75 -16.56
N GLN A 111 5.23 4.82 -17.21
CA GLN A 111 4.68 6.16 -17.06
C GLN A 111 3.23 6.22 -17.62
N TRP A 112 2.53 7.34 -17.45
CA TRP A 112 1.13 7.44 -17.89
C TRP A 112 0.96 7.23 -19.41
N SER A 113 1.84 7.80 -20.23
CA SER A 113 1.80 7.71 -21.69
C SER A 113 2.15 6.32 -22.26
N GLU A 114 2.70 5.44 -21.43
CA GLU A 114 3.18 4.11 -21.83
C GLU A 114 2.17 2.99 -21.53
N LYS A 115 1.03 3.34 -20.92
CA LYS A 115 0.01 2.37 -20.49
C LYS A 115 -1.39 2.79 -20.93
N THR A 116 -2.29 1.81 -20.94
CA THR A 116 -3.72 1.99 -21.26
C THR A 116 -4.59 1.58 -20.09
N GLY A 117 -5.72 2.25 -19.87
CA GLY A 117 -6.67 1.93 -18.81
C GLY A 117 -7.44 3.15 -18.33
N THR A 118 -8.20 2.99 -17.24
CA THR A 118 -8.98 4.02 -16.55
C THR A 118 -8.93 3.82 -15.05
#